data_AF-A0AAN9VDX1-F1
#
_entry.id   AF-A0AAN9VDX1-F1
#
_cell.length_a   1.000
_cell.length_b   1.000
_cell.length_c   1.000
_cell.angle_alpha   90.00
_cell.angle_beta   90.00
_cell.angle_gamma   90.00
#
_symmetry.space_group_name_H-M   'P 1'
#
loop_
_entity.id
_entity.type
_entity.pdbx_description
1 polymer ?
#
loop_
_entity_poly.entity_id
_entity_poly.type
_entity_poly.pdbx_seq_one_letter_code
_entity_poly.pdbx_strand_id
1 'polypeptide(L)'
;MKNIGLKLGLQFSERKDGKLPPASLQTFIAEGGSAPVPGVIIADYYKSFTTKYYHSIFDDAKALDYEYQNGNMPSPNSIQAFVANVSTTLGHTLYKMLMGKTYTGTVQADLLIVDEIFHCYLKKMNCSLFQQASFNMMLNDEPASLYVGVQSWRGPNYQITSLTGQTLAYLTGDFVNKTEKDCVNNPLQQVYQYIWVKGNITDGDAGVCIKTTMNYSEAVSPAFEEPEYDWSSGQFSTWTESVWQELSVRVFLKPSRAHEIKIFSVGAVVFGLSFIIVYFLNARSHILFGNTLGTGAC
;
A
#
# COMPACT_ATOMS: atom_id res chain seq x y z
N MET A 1 -11.30 -30.46 -2.76
CA MET A 1 -11.47 -29.35 -3.70
C MET A 1 -12.46 -29.64 -4.84
N LYS A 2 -12.13 -30.41 -5.90
CA LYS A 2 -12.99 -30.62 -7.09
C LYS A 2 -14.49 -30.85 -6.78
N ASN A 3 -14.83 -31.85 -5.98
CA ASN A 3 -16.23 -32.17 -5.65
C ASN A 3 -16.94 -31.11 -4.79
N ILE A 4 -16.20 -30.36 -3.98
CA ILE A 4 -16.76 -29.27 -3.15
C ILE A 4 -17.02 -28.06 -4.06
N GLY A 5 -16.04 -27.71 -4.90
CA GLY A 5 -16.15 -26.63 -5.87
C GLY A 5 -17.31 -26.80 -6.85
N LEU A 6 -17.50 -28.01 -7.38
CA LEU A 6 -18.60 -28.30 -8.30
C LEU A 6 -19.98 -27.98 -7.72
N LYS A 7 -20.18 -28.17 -6.40
CA LYS A 7 -21.44 -27.82 -5.72
C LYS A 7 -21.69 -26.31 -5.66
N LEU A 8 -20.63 -25.52 -5.75
CA LEU A 8 -20.64 -24.05 -5.73
C LEU A 8 -20.42 -23.47 -7.14
N GLY A 9 -20.58 -24.27 -8.19
CA GLY A 9 -20.42 -23.82 -9.58
C GLY A 9 -18.98 -23.63 -10.06
N LEU A 10 -17.98 -24.07 -9.30
CA LEU A 10 -16.56 -23.96 -9.65
C LEU A 10 -16.05 -25.21 -10.35
N GLN A 11 -15.32 -25.02 -11.45
CA GLN A 11 -14.66 -26.10 -12.17
C GLN A 11 -13.15 -26.02 -12.00
N PHE A 12 -12.55 -27.09 -11.47
CA PHE A 12 -11.11 -27.17 -11.24
C PHE A 12 -10.48 -28.15 -12.22
N SER A 13 -9.58 -27.64 -13.07
CA SER A 13 -8.78 -28.44 -13.99
C SER A 13 -7.36 -28.59 -13.46
N GLU A 14 -6.79 -29.77 -13.63
CA GLU A 14 -5.42 -30.05 -13.21
C GLU A 14 -4.46 -29.85 -14.37
N ARG A 15 -3.38 -29.11 -14.11
CA ARG A 15 -2.32 -28.87 -15.08
C ARG A 15 -1.36 -30.06 -15.09
N LYS A 16 -1.05 -30.59 -16.28
CA LYS A 16 -0.28 -31.84 -16.46
C LYS A 16 1.10 -31.65 -17.09
N ASP A 17 1.53 -30.41 -17.35
CA ASP A 17 2.79 -30.12 -18.05
C ASP A 17 4.02 -30.05 -17.12
N GLY A 18 3.83 -30.30 -15.82
CA GLY A 18 4.91 -30.32 -14.83
C GLY A 18 5.54 -28.97 -14.52
N LYS A 19 5.00 -27.85 -15.04
CA LYS A 19 5.54 -26.50 -14.81
C LYS A 19 4.66 -25.74 -13.82
N LEU A 20 5.25 -25.36 -12.69
CA LEU A 20 4.58 -24.50 -11.71
C LEU A 20 4.60 -23.03 -12.19
N PRO A 21 3.50 -22.29 -12.04
CA PRO A 21 3.52 -20.84 -12.22
C PRO A 21 4.35 -20.17 -11.11
N PRO A 22 4.87 -18.95 -11.34
CA PRO A 22 5.56 -18.18 -10.31
C PRO A 22 4.66 -18.02 -9.07
N ALA A 23 5.09 -18.56 -7.94
CA ALA A 23 4.38 -18.54 -6.68
C ALA A 23 5.34 -18.87 -5.53
N SER A 24 5.04 -18.40 -4.32
CA SER A 24 5.88 -18.61 -3.13
C SER A 24 6.18 -20.09 -2.84
N LEU A 25 5.29 -21.01 -3.25
CA LEU A 25 5.52 -22.46 -3.12
C LEU A 25 6.84 -22.91 -3.78
N GLN A 26 7.30 -22.26 -4.85
CA GLN A 26 8.56 -22.62 -5.49
C GLN A 26 9.75 -22.45 -4.53
N THR A 27 9.75 -21.39 -3.72
CA THR A 27 10.78 -21.16 -2.69
C THR A 27 10.76 -22.25 -1.63
N PHE A 28 9.56 -22.63 -1.14
CA PHE A 28 9.43 -23.73 -0.18
C PHE A 28 9.92 -25.07 -0.75
N ILE A 29 9.66 -25.34 -2.04
CA ILE A 29 10.15 -26.55 -2.70
C ILE A 29 11.68 -26.51 -2.87
N ALA A 30 12.24 -25.35 -3.22
CA ALA A 30 13.68 -25.18 -3.39
C ALA A 30 14.44 -25.41 -2.07
N GLU A 31 13.93 -24.84 -0.96
CA GLU A 31 14.54 -24.97 0.37
C GLU A 31 14.20 -26.30 1.09
N GLY A 32 13.16 -27.01 0.65
CA GLY A 32 12.71 -28.28 1.25
C GLY A 32 13.73 -29.42 1.18
N GLY A 33 14.82 -29.25 0.42
CA GLY A 33 15.92 -30.20 0.31
C GLY A 33 15.44 -31.58 -0.14
N SER A 34 15.64 -32.59 0.70
CA SER A 34 15.23 -33.99 0.41
C SER A 34 13.79 -34.31 0.82
N ALA A 35 13.12 -33.42 1.57
CA ALA A 35 11.75 -33.64 2.01
C ALA A 35 10.78 -33.07 0.97
N PRO A 36 9.90 -33.89 0.36
CA PRO A 36 8.90 -33.37 -0.56
C PRO A 36 7.93 -32.46 0.22
N VAL A 37 7.82 -31.19 -0.19
CA VAL A 37 6.81 -30.26 0.31
C VAL A 37 5.54 -30.43 -0.51
N PRO A 38 4.48 -31.08 0.02
CA PRO A 38 3.22 -31.20 -0.72
C PRO A 38 2.56 -29.83 -0.79
N GLY A 39 2.33 -29.35 -2.01
CA GLY A 39 1.69 -28.05 -2.24
C GLY A 39 0.77 -28.08 -3.45
N VAL A 40 -0.23 -27.21 -3.41
CA VAL A 40 -1.19 -27.01 -4.51
C VAL A 40 -1.24 -25.52 -4.80
N ILE A 41 -1.05 -25.15 -6.07
CA ILE A 41 -1.27 -23.78 -6.55
C ILE A 41 -2.63 -23.74 -7.23
N ILE A 42 -3.46 -22.80 -6.81
CA ILE A 42 -4.75 -22.53 -7.42
C ILE A 42 -4.59 -21.24 -8.22
N ALA A 43 -4.93 -21.30 -9.51
CA ALA A 43 -4.89 -20.17 -10.41
C ALA A 43 -6.16 -20.16 -11.27
N ASP A 44 -6.52 -18.98 -11.77
CA ASP A 44 -7.66 -18.77 -12.67
C ASP A 44 -7.33 -19.03 -14.15
N TYR A 45 -6.09 -19.46 -14.44
CA TYR A 45 -5.61 -19.73 -15.79
C TYR A 45 -4.98 -21.12 -15.93
N TYR A 46 -4.97 -21.63 -17.17
CA TYR A 46 -4.33 -22.91 -17.50
C TYR A 46 -2.87 -22.74 -17.96
N LYS A 47 -2.61 -21.89 -18.96
CA LYS A 47 -1.29 -21.75 -19.59
C LYS A 47 -0.68 -20.34 -19.45
N SER A 48 -1.49 -19.31 -19.62
CA SER A 48 -1.08 -17.89 -19.58
C SER A 48 -2.07 -17.10 -18.74
N PHE A 49 -1.60 -16.04 -18.07
CA PHE A 49 -2.46 -15.15 -17.29
C PHE A 49 -3.68 -14.68 -18.10
N THR A 50 -4.82 -14.66 -17.42
CA THR A 50 -6.11 -14.13 -17.91
C THR A 50 -6.12 -12.61 -17.95
N THR A 51 -5.49 -11.97 -16.95
CA THR A 51 -5.36 -10.51 -16.88
C THR A 51 -4.44 -9.98 -18.00
N LYS A 52 -4.86 -8.86 -18.59
CA LYS A 52 -4.07 -8.09 -19.58
C LYS A 52 -3.17 -7.05 -18.92
N TYR A 53 -3.38 -6.78 -17.64
CA TYR A 53 -2.80 -5.65 -16.92
C TYR A 53 -1.91 -6.09 -15.75
N TYR A 54 -1.36 -7.31 -15.79
CA TYR A 54 -0.52 -7.86 -14.73
C TYR A 54 0.53 -6.84 -14.22
N HIS A 55 0.43 -6.45 -12.94
CA HIS A 55 1.29 -5.44 -12.30
C HIS A 55 1.33 -4.06 -13.00
N SER A 56 0.23 -3.65 -13.62
CA SER A 56 0.08 -2.35 -14.28
C SER A 56 -0.77 -1.39 -13.45
N ILE A 57 -0.68 -0.09 -13.75
CA ILE A 57 -1.57 0.95 -13.22
C ILE A 57 -3.05 0.75 -13.64
N PHE A 58 -3.30 -0.10 -14.64
CA PHE A 58 -4.63 -0.47 -15.11
C PHE A 58 -5.16 -1.77 -14.47
N ASP A 59 -4.40 -2.36 -13.54
CA ASP A 59 -4.84 -3.51 -12.73
C ASP A 59 -5.70 -3.01 -11.57
N ASP A 60 -6.92 -2.56 -11.89
CA ASP A 60 -7.80 -1.84 -10.98
C ASP A 60 -9.19 -2.50 -10.84
N ALA A 61 -10.06 -1.87 -10.04
CA ALA A 61 -11.45 -2.32 -9.89
C ALA A 61 -12.20 -2.49 -11.23
N LYS A 62 -11.89 -1.66 -12.23
CA LYS A 62 -12.56 -1.69 -13.53
C LYS A 62 -12.07 -2.88 -14.36
N ALA A 63 -10.79 -3.23 -14.27
CA ALA A 63 -10.26 -4.44 -14.91
C ALA A 63 -10.92 -5.73 -14.39
N LEU A 64 -11.39 -5.72 -13.14
CA LEU A 64 -12.10 -6.83 -12.50
C LEU A 64 -13.63 -6.80 -12.66
N ASP A 65 -14.18 -5.80 -13.35
CA ASP A 65 -15.63 -5.56 -13.43
C ASP A 65 -16.29 -5.48 -12.03
N TYR A 66 -15.59 -4.86 -11.09
CA TYR A 66 -16.03 -4.73 -9.71
C TYR A 66 -16.84 -3.45 -9.48
N GLU A 67 -18.09 -3.65 -9.05
CA GLU A 67 -18.99 -2.61 -8.56
C GLU A 67 -19.36 -2.85 -7.09
N TYR A 68 -19.15 -1.83 -6.26
CA TYR A 68 -19.47 -1.87 -4.83
C TYR A 68 -20.98 -1.85 -4.61
N GLN A 69 -21.49 -2.78 -3.80
CA GLN A 69 -22.93 -2.96 -3.58
C GLN A 69 -23.44 -2.22 -2.34
N ASN A 70 -22.55 -1.74 -1.47
CA ASN A 70 -22.87 -0.89 -0.33
C ASN A 70 -23.98 -1.49 0.56
N GLY A 71 -23.77 -2.73 1.00
CA GLY A 71 -24.70 -3.47 1.84
C GLY A 71 -25.84 -4.17 1.10
N ASN A 72 -26.00 -3.95 -0.21
CA ASN A 72 -26.87 -4.78 -1.04
C ASN A 72 -26.18 -6.10 -1.38
N MET A 73 -26.98 -7.15 -1.60
CA MET A 73 -26.44 -8.46 -1.97
C MET A 73 -25.82 -8.42 -3.38
N PRO A 74 -24.53 -8.79 -3.53
CA PRO A 74 -23.92 -8.92 -4.85
C PRO A 74 -24.62 -9.96 -5.73
N SER A 75 -24.60 -9.72 -7.04
CA SER A 75 -25.14 -10.66 -8.03
C SER A 75 -24.43 -12.02 -7.96
N PRO A 76 -25.11 -13.16 -8.16
CA PRO A 76 -24.47 -14.47 -8.20
C PRO A 76 -23.37 -14.63 -9.25
N ASN A 77 -23.40 -13.80 -10.31
CA ASN A 77 -22.40 -13.80 -11.38
C ASN A 77 -21.28 -12.76 -11.18
N SER A 78 -21.27 -12.06 -10.04
CA SER A 78 -20.27 -11.04 -9.71
C SER A 78 -18.91 -11.64 -9.34
N ILE A 79 -17.84 -10.84 -9.44
CA ILE A 79 -16.51 -11.25 -8.97
C ILE A 79 -16.50 -11.52 -7.45
N GLN A 80 -17.31 -10.78 -6.69
CA GLN A 80 -17.51 -11.00 -5.25
C GLN A 80 -18.06 -12.41 -4.98
N ALA A 81 -19.09 -12.83 -5.73
CA ALA A 81 -19.67 -14.16 -5.61
C ALA A 81 -18.68 -15.27 -6.01
N PHE A 82 -17.91 -15.05 -7.07
CA PHE A 82 -16.86 -15.96 -7.48
C PHE A 82 -15.82 -16.14 -6.36
N VAL A 83 -15.30 -15.05 -5.78
CA VAL A 83 -14.31 -15.11 -4.69
C VAL A 83 -14.89 -15.74 -3.42
N ALA A 84 -16.14 -15.46 -3.07
CA ALA A 84 -16.80 -16.10 -1.93
C ALA A 84 -16.93 -17.62 -2.12
N ASN A 85 -17.27 -18.08 -3.32
CA ASN A 85 -17.35 -19.51 -3.63
C ASN A 85 -15.97 -20.18 -3.59
N VAL A 86 -14.92 -19.51 -4.07
CA VAL A 86 -13.54 -20.01 -4.01
C VAL A 86 -13.08 -20.10 -2.55
N SER A 87 -13.30 -19.05 -1.76
CA SER A 87 -12.97 -18.99 -0.33
C SER A 87 -13.70 -20.07 0.47
N THR A 88 -14.99 -20.28 0.20
CA THR A 88 -15.80 -21.35 0.83
C THR A 88 -15.24 -22.73 0.46
N THR A 89 -14.94 -22.95 -0.82
CA THR A 89 -14.35 -24.22 -1.30
C THR A 89 -13.01 -24.50 -0.64
N LEU A 90 -12.17 -23.46 -0.49
CA LEU A 90 -10.87 -23.55 0.17
C LEU A 90 -11.04 -23.89 1.65
N GLY A 91 -11.89 -23.14 2.38
CA GLY A 91 -12.17 -23.38 3.80
C GLY A 91 -12.68 -24.78 4.08
N HIS A 92 -13.66 -25.27 3.30
CA HIS A 92 -14.18 -26.64 3.45
C HIS A 92 -13.15 -27.70 3.07
N THR A 93 -12.28 -27.42 2.10
CA THR A 93 -11.18 -28.33 1.72
C THR A 93 -10.15 -28.41 2.85
N LEU A 94 -9.74 -27.29 3.44
CA LEU A 94 -8.83 -27.23 4.59
C LEU A 94 -9.43 -27.95 5.79
N TYR A 95 -10.72 -27.72 6.09
CA TYR A 95 -11.43 -28.44 7.15
C TYR A 95 -11.37 -29.96 6.94
N LYS A 96 -11.62 -30.43 5.72
CA LYS A 96 -11.55 -31.86 5.40
C LYS A 96 -10.14 -32.42 5.55
N MET A 97 -9.12 -31.65 5.17
CA MET A 97 -7.71 -32.06 5.32
C MET A 97 -7.31 -32.18 6.80
N LEU A 98 -7.73 -31.23 7.63
CA LEU A 98 -7.38 -31.19 9.06
C LEU A 98 -8.19 -32.19 9.89
N MET A 99 -9.50 -32.30 9.63
CA MET A 99 -10.42 -33.08 10.45
C MET A 99 -10.70 -34.49 9.89
N GLY A 100 -10.22 -34.80 8.69
CA GLY A 100 -10.46 -36.08 8.00
C GLY A 100 -11.90 -36.31 7.53
N LYS A 101 -12.82 -35.37 7.74
CA LYS A 101 -14.25 -35.50 7.40
C LYS A 101 -14.75 -34.31 6.59
N THR A 102 -15.74 -34.56 5.72
CA THR A 102 -16.36 -33.49 4.93
C THR A 102 -17.07 -32.51 5.86
N TYR A 103 -16.92 -31.21 5.59
CA TYR A 103 -17.65 -30.17 6.31
C TYR A 103 -19.17 -30.30 6.05
N THR A 104 -19.97 -30.35 7.13
CA THR A 104 -21.44 -30.46 7.08
C THR A 104 -22.15 -29.28 7.74
N GLY A 105 -21.40 -28.27 8.18
CA GLY A 105 -21.98 -27.07 8.78
C GLY A 105 -22.48 -26.08 7.73
N THR A 106 -22.91 -24.92 8.19
CA THR A 106 -23.51 -23.86 7.37
C THR A 106 -22.55 -22.69 7.10
N VAL A 107 -21.35 -22.68 7.68
CA VAL A 107 -20.39 -21.57 7.53
C VAL A 107 -19.85 -21.56 6.11
N GLN A 108 -19.96 -20.39 5.48
CA GLN A 108 -19.49 -20.06 4.15
C GLN A 108 -18.89 -18.65 4.19
N ALA A 109 -18.12 -18.27 3.17
CA ALA A 109 -17.64 -16.91 3.04
C ALA A 109 -18.83 -15.97 2.81
N ASP A 110 -18.96 -14.94 3.64
CA ASP A 110 -20.03 -13.96 3.54
C ASP A 110 -19.79 -13.02 2.35
N LEU A 111 -20.78 -12.92 1.46
CA LEU A 111 -20.72 -12.08 0.26
C LEU A 111 -20.59 -10.60 0.57
N LEU A 112 -21.23 -10.12 1.64
CA LEU A 112 -21.17 -8.71 2.05
C LEU A 112 -19.79 -8.36 2.60
N ILE A 113 -19.18 -9.28 3.34
CA ILE A 113 -17.80 -9.11 3.81
C ILE A 113 -16.84 -9.09 2.62
N VAL A 114 -17.03 -9.97 1.63
CA VAL A 114 -16.20 -9.97 0.42
C VAL A 114 -16.36 -8.65 -0.36
N ASP A 115 -17.58 -8.16 -0.53
CA ASP A 115 -17.83 -6.86 -1.17
C ASP A 115 -17.13 -5.72 -0.43
N GLU A 116 -17.22 -5.69 0.90
CA GLU A 116 -16.57 -4.67 1.71
C GLU A 116 -15.04 -4.77 1.65
N ILE A 117 -14.45 -5.98 1.67
CA ILE A 117 -13.01 -6.19 1.46
C ILE A 117 -12.60 -5.63 0.08
N PHE A 118 -13.33 -5.98 -0.99
CA PHE A 118 -13.05 -5.42 -2.32
C PHE A 118 -13.11 -3.89 -2.33
N HIS A 119 -14.09 -3.31 -1.65
CA HIS A 119 -14.23 -1.86 -1.52
C HIS A 119 -13.01 -1.20 -0.87
N CYS A 120 -12.56 -1.77 0.25
CA CYS A 120 -11.42 -1.28 1.02
C CYS A 120 -10.10 -1.28 0.24
N TYR A 121 -9.85 -2.32 -0.55
CA TYR A 121 -8.59 -2.46 -1.30
C TYR A 121 -8.63 -1.78 -2.67
N LEU A 122 -9.76 -1.83 -3.38
CA LEU A 122 -9.82 -1.42 -4.79
C LEU A 122 -10.45 -0.03 -5.03
N LYS A 123 -11.12 0.55 -4.04
CA LYS A 123 -11.79 1.85 -4.19
C LYS A 123 -11.29 2.89 -3.20
N LYS A 124 -11.33 2.60 -1.89
CA LYS A 124 -10.90 3.54 -0.86
C LYS A 124 -10.50 2.83 0.43
N MET A 125 -9.39 3.22 1.03
CA MET A 125 -8.99 2.71 2.35
C MET A 125 -9.96 3.17 3.44
N ASN A 126 -10.59 4.33 3.29
CA ASN A 126 -11.59 4.85 4.21
C ASN A 126 -12.97 4.18 4.02
N CYS A 127 -12.98 2.86 4.18
CA CYS A 127 -14.15 1.98 4.12
C CYS A 127 -14.59 1.58 5.54
N SER A 128 -15.80 1.01 5.66
CA SER A 128 -16.35 0.66 6.97
C SER A 128 -15.55 -0.44 7.67
N LEU A 129 -15.09 -1.46 6.94
CA LEU A 129 -14.32 -2.56 7.50
C LEU A 129 -12.96 -2.10 8.05
N PHE A 130 -12.20 -1.29 7.32
CA PHE A 130 -10.92 -0.76 7.83
C PHE A 130 -11.11 0.21 8.99
N GLN A 131 -12.19 0.99 9.00
CA GLN A 131 -12.53 1.82 10.16
C GLN A 131 -12.82 0.99 11.42
N GLN A 132 -13.54 -0.13 11.27
CA GLN A 132 -13.86 -1.03 12.38
C GLN A 132 -12.64 -1.84 12.85
N ALA A 133 -11.81 -2.28 11.91
CA ALA A 133 -10.64 -3.09 12.17
C ALA A 133 -9.42 -2.29 12.63
N SER A 134 -9.46 -0.95 12.60
CA SER A 134 -8.34 -0.11 13.05
C SER A 134 -8.72 0.84 14.19
N PHE A 135 -7.72 1.37 14.89
CA PHE A 135 -7.90 2.38 15.93
C PHE A 135 -6.96 3.56 15.68
N ASN A 136 -7.51 4.77 15.62
CA ASN A 136 -6.78 6.02 15.40
C ASN A 136 -5.86 6.04 14.15
N MET A 137 -6.16 5.22 13.14
CA MET A 137 -5.44 5.25 11.86
C MET A 137 -6.06 6.30 10.93
N MET A 138 -5.22 7.13 10.31
CA MET A 138 -5.67 8.03 9.25
C MET A 138 -5.86 7.22 7.96
N LEU A 139 -7.11 7.08 7.52
CA LEU A 139 -7.45 6.35 6.30
C LEU A 139 -7.68 7.33 5.15
N ASN A 140 -7.12 7.00 3.99
CA ASN A 140 -7.26 7.82 2.78
C ASN A 140 -8.52 7.43 1.99
N ASP A 141 -9.09 8.38 1.26
CA ASP A 141 -10.24 8.13 0.36
C ASP A 141 -9.82 7.51 -1.00
N GLU A 142 -8.54 7.15 -1.14
CA GLU A 142 -7.96 6.49 -2.32
C GLU A 142 -7.63 5.03 -2.00
N PRO A 143 -7.53 4.14 -3.00
CA PRO A 143 -7.10 2.76 -2.78
C PRO A 143 -5.62 2.72 -2.39
N ALA A 144 -5.25 1.74 -1.56
CA ALA A 144 -3.86 1.58 -1.16
C ALA A 144 -2.99 1.07 -2.32
N SER A 145 -1.78 1.61 -2.43
CA SER A 145 -0.73 0.95 -3.22
C SER A 145 -0.29 -0.34 -2.51
N LEU A 146 -0.21 -1.44 -3.24
CA LEU A 146 0.35 -2.72 -2.76
C LEU A 146 1.85 -2.85 -3.05
N TYR A 147 2.48 -1.77 -3.49
CA TYR A 147 3.93 -1.72 -3.63
C TYR A 147 4.59 -1.90 -2.26
N VAL A 148 5.58 -2.79 -2.15
CA VAL A 148 6.25 -3.07 -0.88
C VAL A 148 7.09 -1.87 -0.40
N GLY A 149 7.73 -1.17 -1.34
CA GLY A 149 8.64 -0.04 -1.12
C GLY A 149 9.72 -0.27 -0.07
N VAL A 150 10.36 0.81 0.36
CA VAL A 150 11.35 0.78 1.44
C VAL A 150 10.66 0.81 2.80
N GLN A 151 11.21 0.05 3.75
CA GLN A 151 10.78 0.04 5.14
C GLN A 151 10.67 1.47 5.70
N SER A 152 9.44 1.92 5.92
CA SER A 152 9.13 3.21 6.54
C SER A 152 7.93 3.05 7.45
N TRP A 153 8.12 3.27 8.75
CA TRP A 153 7.07 3.15 9.78
C TRP A 153 5.89 4.12 9.58
N ARG A 154 6.04 5.13 8.73
CA ARG A 154 4.99 6.11 8.41
C ARG A 154 4.60 6.13 6.94
N GLY A 155 5.14 5.22 6.14
CA GLY A 155 4.82 5.13 4.71
C GLY A 155 3.45 4.49 4.46
N PRO A 156 2.84 4.73 3.28
CA PRO A 156 1.57 4.13 2.90
C PRO A 156 1.62 2.58 2.90
N ASN A 157 2.78 1.99 2.61
CA ASN A 157 2.96 0.53 2.54
C ASN A 157 2.86 -0.14 3.92
N TYR A 158 3.35 0.54 4.96
CA TYR A 158 3.19 0.09 6.34
C TYR A 158 1.72 0.14 6.78
N GLN A 159 0.99 1.17 6.34
CA GLN A 159 -0.43 1.30 6.65
C GLN A 159 -1.25 0.15 6.07
N ILE A 160 -1.09 -0.18 4.78
CA ILE A 160 -1.87 -1.27 4.17
C ILE A 160 -1.52 -2.64 4.76
N THR A 161 -0.25 -2.88 5.08
CA THR A 161 0.18 -4.13 5.74
C THR A 161 -0.44 -4.25 7.14
N SER A 162 -0.42 -3.15 7.90
CA SER A 162 -1.04 -3.07 9.23
C SER A 162 -2.56 -3.28 9.15
N LEU A 163 -3.23 -2.66 8.17
CA LEU A 163 -4.67 -2.84 7.95
C LEU A 163 -5.01 -4.26 7.54
N THR A 164 -4.18 -4.89 6.70
CA THR A 164 -4.36 -6.29 6.29
C THR A 164 -4.31 -7.22 7.51
N GLY A 165 -3.28 -7.08 8.35
CA GLY A 165 -3.15 -7.88 9.56
C GLY A 165 -4.28 -7.60 10.56
N GLN A 166 -4.61 -6.34 10.81
CA GLN A 166 -5.69 -5.97 11.73
C GLN A 166 -7.06 -6.45 11.23
N THR A 167 -7.33 -6.40 9.92
CA THR A 167 -8.54 -6.94 9.32
C THR A 167 -8.61 -8.46 9.46
N LEU A 168 -7.49 -9.16 9.24
CA LEU A 168 -7.42 -10.60 9.50
C LEU A 168 -7.74 -10.91 10.97
N ALA A 169 -7.13 -10.16 11.90
CA ALA A 169 -7.43 -10.30 13.33
C ALA A 169 -8.91 -10.03 13.65
N TYR A 170 -9.50 -9.00 13.06
CA TYR A 170 -10.92 -8.67 13.22
C TYR A 170 -11.85 -9.78 12.73
N LEU A 171 -11.51 -10.43 11.61
CA LEU A 171 -12.34 -11.47 11.01
C LEU A 171 -12.16 -12.85 11.64
N THR A 172 -11.01 -13.16 12.23
CA THR A 172 -10.69 -14.50 12.76
C THR A 172 -10.46 -14.56 14.26
N GLY A 173 -10.31 -13.42 14.93
CA GLY A 173 -10.00 -13.34 16.36
C GLY A 173 -11.24 -13.40 17.25
N ASP A 174 -11.00 -13.61 18.54
CA ASP A 174 -12.03 -13.63 19.57
C ASP A 174 -12.15 -12.25 20.22
N PHE A 175 -13.36 -11.69 20.27
CA PHE A 175 -13.64 -10.46 21.02
C PHE A 175 -13.62 -10.75 22.52
N VAL A 176 -12.76 -10.06 23.27
CA VAL A 176 -12.60 -10.25 24.71
C VAL A 176 -12.97 -8.99 25.47
N ASN A 177 -13.62 -9.17 26.63
CA ASN A 177 -14.03 -8.06 27.49
C ASN A 177 -12.81 -7.54 28.29
N LYS A 178 -12.03 -6.67 27.66
CA LYS A 178 -10.88 -5.98 28.25
C LYS A 178 -11.01 -4.48 27.95
N THR A 179 -10.42 -3.65 28.81
CA THR A 179 -10.28 -2.22 28.52
C THR A 179 -9.11 -1.99 27.56
N GLU A 180 -9.04 -0.81 26.94
CA GLU A 180 -7.90 -0.40 26.10
C GLU A 180 -6.56 -0.62 26.82
N LYS A 181 -6.49 -0.27 28.11
CA LYS A 181 -5.27 -0.41 28.93
C LYS A 181 -4.90 -1.86 29.21
N ASP A 182 -5.88 -2.75 29.28
CA ASP A 182 -5.67 -4.17 29.58
C ASP A 182 -5.53 -5.04 28.31
N CYS A 183 -5.73 -4.43 27.13
CA CYS A 183 -5.59 -5.05 25.82
C CYS A 183 -4.13 -4.99 25.35
N VAL A 184 -3.24 -5.62 26.11
CA VAL A 184 -1.80 -5.58 25.87
C VAL A 184 -1.23 -6.99 25.70
N ASN A 185 -0.22 -7.11 24.83
CA ASN A 185 0.50 -8.36 24.61
C ASN A 185 1.32 -8.73 25.83
N ASN A 186 1.19 -9.98 26.28
CA ASN A 186 2.02 -10.52 27.35
C ASN A 186 3.28 -11.16 26.74
N PRO A 187 4.49 -10.68 27.08
CA PRO A 187 5.73 -11.24 26.53
C PRO A 187 5.95 -12.72 26.89
N LEU A 188 5.29 -13.24 27.94
CA LEU A 188 5.35 -14.65 28.34
C LEU A 188 4.37 -15.54 27.56
N GLN A 189 3.39 -14.95 26.85
CA GLN A 189 2.40 -15.69 26.05
C GLN A 189 2.54 -15.32 24.57
N GLN A 190 3.47 -15.98 23.88
CA GLN A 190 3.78 -15.69 22.48
C GLN A 190 2.74 -16.21 21.48
N VAL A 191 1.80 -17.06 21.93
CA VAL A 191 0.80 -17.70 21.04
C VAL A 191 -0.29 -16.72 20.59
N TYR A 192 -0.69 -15.81 21.46
CA TYR A 192 -1.79 -14.88 21.20
C TYR A 192 -1.32 -13.45 21.25
N GLN A 193 -1.82 -12.66 20.31
CA GLN A 193 -1.72 -11.21 20.29
C GLN A 193 -3.07 -10.61 20.68
N TYR A 194 -3.03 -9.45 21.33
CA TYR A 194 -4.17 -8.63 21.71
C TYR A 194 -4.07 -7.31 20.95
N ILE A 195 -5.12 -7.00 20.20
CA ILE A 195 -5.19 -5.81 19.35
C ILE A 195 -6.44 -5.03 19.74
N TRP A 196 -6.25 -3.75 20.06
CA TRP A 196 -7.35 -2.81 20.31
C TRP A 196 -7.77 -2.16 19.00
N VAL A 197 -9.05 -2.27 18.66
CA VAL A 197 -9.63 -1.71 17.42
C VAL A 197 -10.89 -0.91 17.75
N LYS A 198 -11.36 -0.09 16.81
CA LYS A 198 -12.59 0.69 17.02
C LYS A 198 -13.84 -0.19 17.20
N GLY A 199 -13.90 -1.33 16.53
CA GLY A 199 -15.07 -2.22 16.59
C GLY A 199 -16.26 -1.63 15.84
N ASN A 200 -17.46 -2.12 16.14
CA ASN A 200 -18.67 -1.66 15.46
C ASN A 200 -18.91 -0.17 15.70
N ILE A 201 -19.05 0.60 14.61
CA ILE A 201 -19.20 2.07 14.63
C ILE A 201 -20.46 2.49 15.42
N THR A 202 -21.46 1.61 15.56
CA THR A 202 -22.72 1.91 16.26
C THR A 202 -22.62 1.94 17.77
N ASP A 203 -21.59 1.33 18.36
CA ASP A 203 -21.51 1.13 19.83
C ASP A 203 -20.89 2.32 20.57
N GLY A 204 -20.82 3.49 19.91
CA GLY A 204 -20.00 4.63 20.34
C GLY A 204 -18.51 4.28 20.22
N ASP A 205 -17.61 5.25 20.34
CA ASP A 205 -16.15 5.04 20.21
C ASP A 205 -15.53 4.19 21.36
N ALA A 206 -16.27 3.23 21.92
CA ALA A 206 -15.90 2.42 23.08
C ALA A 206 -14.72 1.47 22.81
N GLY A 207 -14.43 1.14 21.54
CA GLY A 207 -13.35 0.23 21.16
C GLY A 207 -13.59 -1.21 21.62
N VAL A 208 -12.91 -2.17 20.99
CA VAL A 208 -12.96 -3.58 21.38
C VAL A 208 -11.57 -4.20 21.36
N CYS A 209 -11.32 -5.13 22.29
CA CYS A 209 -10.09 -5.91 22.33
C CYS A 209 -10.29 -7.24 21.60
N ILE A 210 -9.38 -7.55 20.68
CA ILE A 210 -9.38 -8.79 19.92
C ILE A 210 -8.19 -9.64 20.36
N LYS A 211 -8.46 -10.88 20.76
CA LYS A 211 -7.45 -11.92 20.96
C LYS A 211 -7.29 -12.71 19.66
N THR A 212 -6.10 -12.71 19.08
CA THR A 212 -5.83 -13.30 17.76
C THR A 212 -4.52 -14.09 17.75
N THR A 213 -4.35 -14.97 16.77
CA THR A 213 -3.06 -15.60 16.43
C THR A 213 -2.36 -14.91 15.26
N MET A 214 -2.96 -13.85 14.70
CA MET A 214 -2.32 -13.01 13.68
C MET A 214 -1.05 -12.38 14.24
N ASN A 215 0.05 -12.49 13.49
CA ASN A 215 1.31 -11.85 13.82
C ASN A 215 1.98 -11.33 12.54
N TYR A 216 2.89 -10.37 12.71
CA TYR A 216 3.73 -9.86 11.64
C TYR A 216 5.10 -10.54 11.67
N SER A 217 5.65 -10.74 10.48
CA SER A 217 7.02 -11.24 10.26
C SER A 217 7.76 -10.28 9.37
N GLU A 218 9.03 -10.06 9.66
CA GLU A 218 9.88 -9.26 8.78
C GLU A 218 10.08 -9.98 7.43
N ALA A 219 9.92 -9.25 6.34
CA ALA A 219 10.02 -9.75 4.97
C ALA A 219 11.15 -9.02 4.24
N VAL A 220 12.37 -9.19 4.75
CA VAL A 220 13.60 -8.68 4.15
C VAL A 220 14.34 -9.84 3.49
N SER A 221 15.03 -9.57 2.38
CA SER A 221 15.80 -10.62 1.72
C SER A 221 17.00 -11.03 2.59
N PRO A 222 17.26 -12.33 2.78
CA PRO A 222 18.42 -12.80 3.54
C PRO A 222 19.76 -12.29 3.01
N ALA A 223 19.84 -11.91 1.72
CA ALA A 223 21.00 -11.22 1.14
C ALA A 223 21.46 -9.99 1.93
N PHE A 224 20.55 -9.31 2.63
CA PHE A 224 20.83 -8.12 3.43
C PHE A 224 21.04 -8.40 4.92
N GLU A 225 20.74 -9.62 5.37
CA GLU A 225 20.91 -10.04 6.76
C GLU A 225 22.20 -10.83 6.97
N GLU A 226 22.63 -11.59 5.96
CA GLU A 226 23.86 -12.38 5.98
C GLU A 226 25.10 -11.48 5.77
N PRO A 227 26.02 -11.38 6.76
CA PRO A 227 27.14 -10.44 6.69
C PRO A 227 28.12 -10.69 5.53
N GLU A 228 28.24 -11.94 5.09
CA GLU A 228 29.19 -12.39 4.07
C GLU A 228 28.49 -12.95 2.82
N TYR A 229 27.28 -12.45 2.51
CA TYR A 229 26.54 -12.90 1.34
C TYR A 229 27.31 -12.61 0.03
N ASP A 230 27.45 -13.65 -0.80
CA ASP A 230 27.97 -13.49 -2.16
C ASP A 230 26.91 -12.89 -3.07
N TRP A 231 27.03 -11.59 -3.34
CA TRP A 231 26.15 -10.82 -4.21
C TRP A 231 26.08 -11.33 -5.65
N SER A 232 27.07 -12.12 -6.09
CA SER A 232 27.10 -12.72 -7.43
C SER A 232 26.37 -14.06 -7.51
N SER A 233 26.02 -14.66 -6.37
CA SER A 233 25.39 -15.99 -6.30
C SER A 233 23.99 -16.04 -6.93
N GLY A 234 23.24 -14.94 -6.86
CA GLY A 234 21.85 -14.87 -7.34
C GLY A 234 20.86 -15.74 -6.55
N GLN A 235 21.24 -16.23 -5.36
CA GLN A 235 20.40 -17.11 -4.53
C GLN A 235 19.21 -16.35 -3.93
N PHE A 236 19.48 -15.20 -3.34
CA PHE A 236 18.48 -14.33 -2.70
C PHE A 236 18.25 -13.05 -3.50
N SER A 237 17.05 -12.48 -3.32
CA SER A 237 16.63 -11.23 -3.97
C SER A 237 17.49 -10.05 -3.53
N THR A 238 17.95 -9.21 -4.45
CA THR A 238 18.82 -8.05 -4.15
C THR A 238 18.20 -6.73 -4.59
N TRP A 239 16.88 -6.69 -4.76
CA TRP A 239 16.17 -5.46 -5.15
C TRP A 239 16.32 -4.38 -4.08
N THR A 240 16.76 -3.20 -4.53
CA THR A 240 16.90 -2.00 -3.69
C THR A 240 16.24 -0.82 -4.40
N GLU A 241 15.78 0.15 -3.62
CA GLU A 241 15.16 1.37 -4.13
C GLU A 241 16.10 2.54 -3.86
N SER A 242 16.30 3.38 -4.88
CA SER A 242 17.12 4.59 -4.75
C SER A 242 16.45 5.57 -3.79
N VAL A 243 17.23 6.30 -2.98
CA VAL A 243 16.70 7.33 -2.08
C VAL A 243 16.69 8.68 -2.80
N TRP A 244 15.54 9.36 -2.79
CA TRP A 244 15.39 10.73 -3.30
C TRP A 244 14.96 11.68 -2.18
N GLN A 245 15.36 12.96 -2.28
CA GLN A 245 14.95 13.99 -1.32
C GLN A 245 13.56 14.54 -1.65
N GLU A 246 13.35 14.98 -2.89
CA GLU A 246 12.08 15.54 -3.35
C GLU A 246 11.83 15.14 -4.80
N LEU A 247 10.58 14.81 -5.13
CA LEU A 247 10.13 14.58 -6.49
C LEU A 247 9.06 15.62 -6.82
N SER A 248 9.38 16.57 -7.68
CA SER A 248 8.45 17.61 -8.10
C SER A 248 8.53 17.85 -9.60
N VAL A 249 7.38 18.19 -10.19
CA VAL A 249 7.26 18.55 -11.60
C VAL A 249 6.62 19.92 -11.65
N ARG A 250 7.20 20.83 -12.44
CA ARG A 250 6.64 22.17 -12.67
C ARG A 250 6.72 22.55 -14.14
N VAL A 251 5.70 23.25 -14.61
CA VAL A 251 5.62 23.78 -15.97
C VAL A 251 5.72 25.31 -15.90
N PHE A 252 6.58 25.88 -16.72
CA PHE A 252 6.73 27.34 -16.81
C PHE A 252 7.17 27.76 -18.21
N LEU A 253 6.82 28.99 -18.59
CA LEU A 253 7.29 29.59 -19.83
C LEU A 253 8.73 30.07 -19.67
N LYS A 254 9.62 29.62 -20.54
CA LYS A 254 11.01 30.08 -20.57
C LYS A 254 11.17 31.17 -21.63
N PRO A 255 11.70 32.36 -21.28
CA PRO A 255 11.99 33.40 -22.27
C PRO A 255 13.06 32.92 -23.27
N SER A 256 13.09 33.53 -24.46
CA SER A 256 14.13 33.21 -25.44
C SER A 256 15.50 33.69 -24.95
N ARG A 257 16.56 33.00 -25.37
CA ARG A 257 17.94 33.36 -24.99
C ARG A 257 18.30 34.79 -25.39
N ALA A 258 17.80 35.26 -26.53
CA ALA A 258 17.99 36.65 -26.97
C ALA A 258 17.31 37.66 -26.03
N HIS A 259 16.15 37.31 -25.44
CA HIS A 259 15.48 38.17 -24.48
C HIS A 259 16.25 38.22 -23.14
N GLU A 260 16.74 37.07 -22.65
CA GLU A 260 17.59 37.01 -21.45
C GLU A 260 18.86 37.86 -21.61
N ILE A 261 19.56 37.74 -22.74
CA ILE A 261 20.77 38.50 -23.03
C ILE A 261 20.45 40.00 -23.09
N LYS A 262 19.36 40.39 -23.76
CA LYS A 262 18.96 41.80 -23.83
C LYS A 262 18.69 42.39 -22.45
N ILE A 263 17.94 41.70 -21.59
CA ILE A 263 17.66 42.17 -20.23
C ILE A 263 18.96 42.32 -19.43
N PHE A 264 19.83 41.32 -19.49
CA PHE A 264 21.12 41.37 -18.78
C PHE A 264 22.00 42.53 -19.26
N SER A 265 22.13 42.73 -20.58
CA SER A 265 22.90 43.82 -21.16
C SER A 265 22.34 45.19 -20.79
N VAL A 266 21.01 45.38 -20.86
CA VAL A 266 20.36 46.63 -20.45
C VAL A 266 20.60 46.90 -18.96
N GLY A 267 20.45 45.87 -18.11
CA GLY A 267 20.73 45.98 -16.67
C GLY A 267 22.17 46.39 -16.37
N ALA A 268 23.15 45.80 -17.04
CA ALA A 268 24.57 46.14 -16.86
C ALA A 268 24.89 47.59 -17.27
N VAL A 269 24.30 48.08 -18.37
CA VAL A 269 24.48 49.46 -18.83
C VAL A 269 23.87 50.45 -17.83
N VAL A 270 22.63 50.22 -17.38
CA VAL A 270 21.97 51.07 -16.38
C VAL A 270 22.77 51.10 -15.07
N PHE A 271 23.29 49.95 -14.63
CA PHE A 271 24.16 49.86 -13.45
C PHE A 271 25.41 50.72 -13.63
N GLY A 272 26.16 50.55 -14.73
CA GLY A 272 27.37 51.35 -14.99
C GLY A 272 27.10 52.86 -15.06
N LEU A 273 26.04 53.27 -15.76
CA LEU A 273 25.63 54.67 -15.84
C LEU A 273 25.24 55.23 -14.47
N SER A 274 24.54 54.44 -13.64
CA SER A 274 24.16 54.87 -12.30
C SER A 274 25.38 55.17 -11.43
N PHE A 275 26.43 54.33 -11.47
CA PHE A 275 27.69 54.57 -10.77
C PHE A 275 28.37 55.85 -11.27
N ILE A 276 28.44 56.04 -12.59
CA ILE A 276 29.05 57.23 -13.18
C ILE A 276 28.29 58.49 -12.74
N ILE A 277 26.96 58.49 -12.86
CA ILE A 277 26.12 59.64 -12.49
C ILE A 277 26.26 59.93 -10.99
N VAL A 278 26.15 58.92 -10.12
CA VAL A 278 26.30 59.08 -8.67
C VAL A 278 27.70 59.58 -8.31
N TYR A 279 28.74 59.06 -8.95
CA TYR A 279 30.11 59.54 -8.74
C TYR A 279 30.24 61.03 -9.08
N PHE A 280 29.71 61.47 -10.21
CA PHE A 280 29.74 62.89 -10.60
C PHE A 280 28.88 63.78 -9.70
N LEU A 281 27.67 63.34 -9.35
CA LEU A 281 26.80 64.06 -8.39
C LEU A 281 27.48 64.20 -7.03
N ASN A 282 28.15 63.16 -6.55
CA ASN A 282 28.89 63.20 -5.29
C ASN A 282 30.10 64.14 -5.38
N ALA A 283 30.91 64.02 -6.44
CA ALA A 283 32.09 64.87 -6.65
C ALA A 283 31.73 66.35 -6.81
N ARG A 284 30.59 66.67 -7.42
CA ARG A 284 30.08 68.03 -7.66
C ARG A 284 29.00 68.45 -6.65
N SER A 285 28.79 67.68 -5.58
CA SER A 285 27.68 67.89 -4.63
C SER A 285 27.70 69.29 -4.00
N HIS A 286 28.88 69.82 -3.67
CA HIS A 286 29.03 71.17 -3.13
C HIS A 286 28.63 72.29 -4.10
N ILE A 287 28.65 72.06 -5.42
CA ILE A 287 28.18 73.02 -6.44
C ILE A 287 26.68 72.82 -6.70
N LEU A 288 26.26 71.56 -6.80
CA LEU A 288 24.89 71.19 -7.17
C LEU A 288 23.88 71.40 -6.03
N PHE A 289 24.32 71.23 -4.79
CA PHE A 289 23.49 71.34 -3.58
C PHE A 289 24.03 72.36 -2.56
N GLY A 290 25.14 73.04 -2.88
CA GLY A 290 25.59 74.18 -2.10
C GLY A 290 24.64 75.34 -2.34
N ASN A 291 23.70 75.55 -1.42
CA ASN A 291 22.91 76.78 -1.43
C ASN A 291 23.87 77.97 -1.41
N THR A 292 23.64 78.89 -2.34
CA THR A 292 23.82 80.32 -2.11
C THR A 292 23.22 80.65 -0.75
N LEU A 293 24.04 80.64 0.31
CA LEU A 293 23.89 81.57 1.41
C LEU A 293 23.92 82.93 0.74
N GLY A 294 22.74 83.46 0.43
CA GLY A 294 22.58 84.80 -0.06
C GLY A 294 23.31 85.70 0.91
N THR A 295 24.44 86.23 0.48
CA THR A 295 24.97 87.48 0.98
C THR A 295 23.95 88.55 0.62
N GLY A 296 22.89 88.65 1.41
CA GLY A 296 22.21 89.91 1.65
C GLY A 296 23.21 90.77 2.40
N ALA A 297 23.93 91.61 1.65
CA ALA A 297 24.60 92.76 2.22
C ALA A 297 23.54 93.78 2.67
N CYS A 298 23.85 94.42 3.79
CA CYS A 298 23.12 95.48 4.51
C CYS A 298 22.05 95.02 5.50
#